data_AF-A0A8T5JCD0-F1
#
_entry.id   AF-A0A8T5JCD0-F1
#
_cell.length_a   1.000
_cell.length_b   1.000
_cell.length_c   1.000
_cell.angle_alpha   90.00
_cell.angle_beta   90.00
_cell.angle_gamma   90.00
#
_symmetry.space_group_name_H-M   'P 1'
#
loop_
_entity.id
_entity.type
_entity.pdbx_description
1 polymer ?
#
loop_
_entity_poly.entity_id
_entity_poly.type
_entity_poly.pdbx_seq_one_letter_code
_entity_poly.pdbx_strand_id
1 'polypeptide(L)' 'MTQQPKTNSTNLDINIVNVVASVTLNQTFNLLDIVKIFRNVEYNPKRFPGLVY' A
#
# COMPACT_ATOMS: atom_id res chain seq x y z
N MET A 1 15.23 43.54 29.25
CA MET A 1 15.28 42.75 28.01
C MET A 1 14.58 41.42 28.30
N THR A 2 13.39 41.24 27.76
CA THR A 2 12.57 40.02 27.92
C THR A 2 13.19 38.89 27.11
N GLN A 3 13.68 37.85 27.77
CA GLN A 3 14.06 36.62 27.09
C GLN A 3 12.77 35.95 26.59
N GLN A 4 12.67 35.74 25.28
CA GLN A 4 11.56 35.00 24.69
C GLN A 4 11.60 33.54 25.16
N PRO A 5 10.43 32.90 25.42
CA PRO A 5 10.39 31.51 25.81
C PRO A 5 10.89 30.66 24.64
N LYS A 6 12.02 29.96 24.84
CA LYS A 6 12.50 28.93 23.91
C LYS A 6 11.44 27.83 23.91
N THR A 7 10.67 27.72 22.85
CA THR A 7 9.84 26.56 22.61
C THR A 7 10.78 25.37 22.45
N ASN A 8 10.81 24.49 23.45
CA ASN A 8 11.57 23.25 23.37
C ASN A 8 10.94 22.44 22.23
N SER A 9 11.54 22.51 21.04
CA SER A 9 11.12 21.74 19.88
C SER A 9 11.34 20.27 20.21
N THR A 10 10.30 19.59 20.67
CA THR A 10 10.32 18.15 20.87
C THR A 10 10.59 17.51 19.52
N ASN A 11 11.83 17.02 19.32
CA ASN A 11 12.19 16.27 18.13
C ASN A 11 11.43 14.94 18.19
N LEU A 12 10.37 14.84 17.39
CA LEU A 12 9.56 13.63 17.26
C LEU A 12 10.18 12.79 16.14
N ASP A 13 10.90 11.74 16.53
CA ASP A 13 11.39 10.72 15.59
C ASP A 13 10.21 9.88 15.08
N ILE A 14 9.58 10.34 13.99
CA ILE A 14 8.49 9.62 13.33
C ILE A 14 9.08 8.68 12.28
N ASN A 15 8.82 7.38 12.42
CA ASN A 15 9.23 6.34 11.47
C ASN A 15 8.01 5.70 10.80
N ILE A 16 7.89 5.88 9.49
CA ILE A 16 6.86 5.20 8.69
C ILE A 16 7.31 3.75 8.47
N VAL A 17 6.50 2.79 8.93
CA VAL A 17 6.83 1.36 8.88
C VAL A 17 6.12 0.61 7.75
N ASN A 18 5.00 1.15 7.25
CA ASN A 18 4.21 0.54 6.19
C ASN A 18 3.35 1.60 5.50
N VAL A 19 3.09 1.40 4.21
CA VAL A 19 2.18 2.22 3.41
C VAL A 19 1.30 1.29 2.58
N VAL A 20 -0.01 1.56 2.57
CA VAL A 20 -0.99 0.85 1.75
C VAL A 20 -1.69 1.86 0.86
N ALA A 21 -1.78 1.57 -0.44
CA ALA A 21 -2.47 2.39 -1.43
C ALA A 21 -3.42 1.53 -2.26
N SER A 22 -4.47 2.14 -2.79
CA SER A 22 -5.45 1.49 -3.68
C SER A 22 -5.75 2.37 -4.89
N VAL A 23 -6.11 1.73 -6.00
CA VAL A 23 -6.47 2.41 -7.25
C VAL A 23 -7.60 1.64 -7.94
N THR A 24 -8.49 2.36 -8.61
CA THR A 24 -9.54 1.80 -9.46
C THR A 24 -9.19 2.06 -10.92
N LEU A 25 -9.05 0.99 -11.72
CA LEU A 25 -8.63 1.10 -13.12
C LEU A 25 -9.79 1.28 -14.11
N ASN A 26 -11.04 1.31 -13.62
CA ASN A 26 -12.27 1.46 -14.42
C ASN A 26 -12.33 0.57 -15.68
N GLN A 27 -11.78 -0.64 -15.59
CA GLN A 27 -11.75 -1.63 -16.67
C GLN A 27 -11.96 -3.04 -16.11
N THR A 28 -12.47 -3.94 -16.94
CA THR A 28 -12.71 -5.34 -16.57
C THR A 28 -11.51 -6.21 -16.96
N PHE A 29 -11.14 -7.13 -16.07
CA PHE A 29 -10.04 -8.07 -16.29
C PHE A 29 -10.53 -9.52 -16.25
N ASN A 30 -10.01 -10.34 -17.16
CA ASN A 30 -10.11 -11.79 -17.03
C ASN A 30 -8.92 -12.31 -16.22
N LEU A 31 -9.14 -12.60 -14.94
CA LEU A 31 -8.09 -13.06 -14.02
C LEU A 31 -7.46 -14.39 -14.47
N LEU A 32 -8.23 -15.27 -15.14
CA LEU A 32 -7.71 -16.54 -15.64
C LEU A 32 -6.73 -16.35 -16.81
N ASP A 33 -6.91 -15.32 -17.63
CA ASP A 33 -5.99 -15.04 -18.73
C ASP A 33 -4.70 -14.39 -18.22
N ILE A 34 -4.78 -13.56 -17.18
CA ILE A 34 -3.60 -12.99 -16.52
C ILE A 34 -2.71 -14.10 -15.94
N VAL A 35 -3.29 -15.09 -15.26
CA VAL A 35 -2.55 -16.23 -14.70
C VAL A 35 -1.81 -17.03 -15.79
N LYS A 36 -2.36 -17.12 -17.01
CA LYS A 36 -1.68 -17.83 -18.12
C LYS A 36 -0.46 -17.07 -18.64
N ILE A 37 -0.46 -15.74 -18.52
CA ILE A 37 0.59 -14.86 -19.07
C ILE A 37 1.74 -14.68 -18.07
N PHE A 38 1.42 -14.54 -16.78
CA PHE A 38 2.40 -14.24 -15.74
C PHE A 38 2.75 -15.48 -14.91
N ARG A 39 4.06 -15.74 -14.74
CA ARG A 39 4.55 -16.94 -14.03
C ARG A 39 4.47 -16.84 -12.51
N ASN A 40 4.42 -15.63 -11.95
CA ASN A 40 4.52 -15.38 -10.51
C ASN A 40 3.19 -14.84 -9.97
N VAL A 41 2.09 -15.50 -10.33
CA VAL A 41 0.75 -15.08 -9.95
C VAL A 41 -0.01 -16.25 -9.35
N GLU A 42 -0.67 -16.01 -8.23
CA GLU A 42 -1.58 -16.96 -7.60
C GLU A 42 -3.03 -16.45 -7.69
N TYR A 43 -3.91 -17.33 -8.17
CA TYR A 43 -5.35 -17.09 -8.17
C TYR A 43 -6.11 -18.35 -7.75
N ASN A 44 -6.76 -18.28 -6.59
CA ASN A 44 -7.61 -19.34 -6.08
C ASN A 44 -8.92 -18.75 -5.50
N PRO A 45 -9.99 -18.66 -6.31
CA PRO A 45 -11.23 -17.98 -5.91
C PRO A 45 -11.95 -18.66 -4.74
N LYS A 46 -11.64 -19.93 -4.42
CA LYS A 46 -12.17 -20.62 -3.23
C LYS A 46 -11.52 -20.13 -1.93
N ARG A 47 -10.29 -19.60 -2.01
CA ARG A 47 -9.52 -19.06 -0.87
C ARG A 47 -9.62 -17.54 -0.80
N PHE A 48 -9.44 -16.87 -1.92
CA PHE A 48 -9.46 -15.41 -2.03
C PHE A 48 -9.92 -14.97 -3.42
N PRO A 49 -10.86 -14.01 -3.54
CA PRO A 49 -11.42 -13.63 -4.84
C PRO A 49 -10.47 -12.77 -5.69
N GLY A 50 -9.43 -12.18 -5.09
CA GLY A 50 -8.43 -11.38 -5.81
C GLY A 50 -7.28 -12.23 -6.36
N LEU A 51 -6.61 -11.69 -7.36
CA LEU A 51 -5.36 -12.22 -7.90
C LEU A 51 -4.19 -11.61 -7.11
N VAL A 52 -3.24 -12.45 -6.68
CA VAL A 52 -2.06 -12.04 -5.93
C VAL A 52 -0.84 -12.21 -6.82
N TYR A 53 0.01 -11.19 -6.88
CA TYR A 53 1.31 -11.20 -7.56
C TYR A 53 2.41 -11.26 -6.50
#